data_AF-A0A958C8Q4-F1
#
_entry.id   AF-A0A958C8Q4-F1
#
_cell.length_a   1.000
_cell.length_b   1.000
_cell.length_c   1.000
_cell.angle_alpha   90.00
_cell.angle_beta   90.00
_cell.angle_gamma   90.00
#
_symmetry.space_group_name_H-M   'P 1'
#
loop_
_entity.id
_entity.type
_entity.pdbx_description
1 polymer ?
#
loop_
_entity_poly.entity_id
_entity_poly.type
_entity_poly.pdbx_seq_one_letter_code
_entity_poly.pdbx_strand_id
1 'polypeptide(L)' 'DTAVEIGQTYWYWLDDIDLNGVATRHGPVSATLNPPTAVSLASLDASPVSTGTFSVAIIASLGGLLASALWLRRR' A
#
# COMPACT_ATOMS: atom_id res chain seq x y z
N ASP A 1 29.37 10.32 -2.83
CA ASP A 1 30.27 10.85 -1.80
C ASP A 1 30.01 10.09 -0.51
N THR A 2 31.02 9.42 0.04
CA THR A 2 30.90 8.58 1.24
C THR A 2 31.37 9.28 2.51
N ALA A 3 31.87 10.52 2.40
CA ALA A 3 32.39 11.31 3.52
C ALA A 3 31.37 12.33 4.08
N VAL A 4 30.13 12.31 3.60
CA VAL A 4 29.07 13.23 4.03
C VAL A 4 28.45 12.74 5.34
N GLU A 5 28.37 13.61 6.33
CA GLU A 5 27.86 13.32 7.67
C GLU A 5 26.45 13.88 7.88
N ILE A 6 25.61 13.12 8.59
CA ILE A 6 24.25 13.54 8.95
C ILE A 6 24.32 14.73 9.92
N GLY A 7 23.45 15.72 9.70
CA GLY A 7 23.32 16.93 10.49
C GLY A 7 24.23 18.07 10.05
N GLN A 8 25.19 17.81 9.15
CA GLN A 8 26.09 18.82 8.65
C GLN A 8 25.48 19.60 7.48
N THR A 9 25.84 20.88 7.40
CA THR A 9 25.49 21.76 6.27
C THR A 9 26.69 21.93 5.36
N TYR A 10 26.52 21.52 4.11
CA TYR A 10 27.53 21.61 3.06
C TYR A 10 27.19 22.74 2.09
N TRP A 11 28.22 23.37 1.56
CA TRP A 11 28.13 24.47 0.61
C TRP A 11 28.72 24.05 -0.74
N TYR A 12 28.02 24.37 -1.81
CA TYR A 12 28.38 23.98 -3.17
C TYR A 12 28.26 25.17 -4.11
N TRP A 13 29.16 25.23 -5.08
CA TRP A 13 29.00 26.12 -6.24
C TRP A 13 28.36 25.32 -7.37
N LEU A 14 27.45 25.95 -8.10
CA LEU A 14 26.83 25.35 -9.28
C LEU A 14 27.43 26.01 -10.51
N ASP A 15 28.10 25.23 -11.34
CA ASP A 15 28.55 25.67 -12.66
C ASP A 15 27.57 25.12 -13.70
N ASP A 16 26.89 26.01 -14.45
CA ASP A 16 26.19 25.60 -15.68
C ASP A 16 27.14 25.76 -16.87
N ILE A 17 26.95 24.92 -17.89
CA ILE A 17 27.74 24.91 -19.12
C ILE A 17 26.77 24.98 -20.29
N ASP A 18 26.90 26.02 -21.12
CA ASP A 18 26.04 26.20 -22.29
C ASP A 18 26.43 25.28 -23.46
N LEU A 19 25.64 25.31 -24.54
CA LEU A 19 25.91 24.51 -25.75
C LEU A 19 27.22 24.90 -26.47
N ASN A 20 27.79 26.06 -26.15
CA ASN A 20 29.06 26.54 -26.68
C ASN A 20 30.24 26.24 -25.73
N GLY A 21 29.98 25.58 -24.60
CA GLY A 21 31.00 25.23 -23.59
C GLY A 21 31.36 26.37 -22.63
N VAL A 22 30.59 27.46 -22.60
CA VAL A 22 30.81 28.57 -21.65
C VAL A 22 30.26 28.17 -20.28
N ALA A 23 31.13 28.19 -19.26
CA ALA A 23 30.76 27.92 -17.89
C ALA A 23 30.33 29.20 -17.15
N THR A 24 29.16 29.18 -16.52
CA THR A 24 28.69 30.25 -15.62
C THR A 24 28.56 29.72 -14.20
N ARG A 25 29.22 30.40 -13.26
CA ARG A 25 29.22 30.03 -11.85
C ARG A 25 28.13 30.76 -11.07
N HIS A 26 27.29 29.98 -10.40
CA HIS A 26 26.27 30.48 -9.48
C HIS A 26 26.74 30.34 -8.04
N GLY A 27 26.42 31.35 -7.24
CA GLY A 27 26.75 31.51 -5.82
C GLY A 27 26.61 30.25 -4.97
N PRO A 28 27.18 30.25 -3.75
CA PRO A 28 27.20 29.06 -2.94
C PRO A 28 25.77 28.72 -2.50
N VAL A 29 25.30 27.54 -2.89
CA VAL A 29 24.08 26.92 -2.40
C VAL A 29 24.40 25.98 -1.26
N SER A 30 23.53 25.87 -0.27
CA SER A 30 23.74 25.03 0.90
C SER A 30 22.72 23.90 0.99
N ALA A 31 23.14 22.74 1.48
CA ALA A 31 22.26 21.63 1.84
C ALA A 31 22.64 21.06 3.20
N THR A 32 21.64 20.86 4.07
CA THR A 32 21.81 20.15 5.35
C THR A 32 21.42 18.69 5.16
N LEU A 33 22.29 17.75 5.50
CA LEU A 33 21.98 16.33 5.37
C LEU A 33 21.10 15.87 6.54
N ASN A 34 19.82 15.69 6.30
CA ASN A 34 18.91 15.17 7.32
C ASN A 34 18.98 13.63 7.36
N PRO A 35 18.77 13.00 8.54
CA PRO A 35 18.62 11.55 8.61
C PRO A 35 17.41 11.12 7.78
N PRO A 36 17.45 9.92 7.14
CA PRO A 36 16.32 9.41 6.39
C PRO A 36 15.13 9.15 7.32
N THR A 37 13.93 9.52 6.87
CA THR A 37 12.69 9.17 7.58
C THR A 37 12.43 7.68 7.42
N ALA A 38 12.77 6.88 8.43
CA ALA A 38 12.44 5.46 8.45
C ALA A 38 10.95 5.27 8.80
N VAL A 39 10.21 4.58 7.92
CA VAL A 39 8.82 4.22 8.15
C VAL A 39 8.73 2.69 8.23
N SER A 40 8.19 2.18 9.34
CA SER A 40 7.90 0.76 9.51
C SER A 40 6.38 0.52 9.52
N LEU A 41 5.98 -0.68 9.08
CA LEU A 41 4.61 -1.13 9.23
C LEU A 41 4.39 -1.50 10.71
N ALA A 42 3.47 -0.81 11.38
CA ALA A 42 3.13 -1.09 12.77
C ALA A 42 2.30 -2.38 12.92
N SER A 43 1.38 -2.61 11.99
CA SER A 43 0.59 -3.83 11.93
C SER A 43 0.12 -4.11 10.50
N LEU A 44 -0.03 -5.39 10.21
CA LEU A 44 -0.67 -5.91 9.01
C LEU A 44 -1.52 -7.09 9.47
N ASP A 45 -2.83 -6.99 9.26
CA ASP A 45 -3.78 -8.03 9.63
C ASP A 45 -4.62 -8.44 8.42
N ALA A 46 -5.06 -9.69 8.39
CA ALA A 46 -5.87 -10.26 7.34
C ALA A 46 -7.16 -10.84 7.92
N SER A 47 -8.31 -10.34 7.47
CA SER A 47 -9.60 -10.91 7.86
C SER A 47 -9.97 -12.06 6.93
N PRO A 48 -10.37 -13.24 7.45
CA PRO A 48 -10.90 -14.30 6.61
C PRO A 48 -12.23 -13.88 5.99
N VAL A 49 -12.48 -14.29 4.74
CA VAL A 49 -13.81 -14.17 4.15
C VAL A 49 -14.70 -15.25 4.78
N SER A 50 -15.78 -14.85 5.45
CA SER A 50 -16.73 -15.82 5.97
C SER A 50 -17.60 -16.33 4.83
N THR A 51 -17.25 -17.47 4.26
CA THR A 51 -18.14 -18.18 3.34
C THR A 51 -19.32 -18.71 4.14
N GLY A 52 -20.49 -18.06 4.03
CA GLY A 52 -21.68 -18.42 4.77
C GLY A 52 -22.03 -19.90 4.56
N THR A 53 -21.91 -20.70 5.60
CA THR A 53 -22.32 -22.11 5.57
C THR A 53 -23.82 -22.14 5.86
N PHE A 54 -24.64 -22.34 4.83
CA PHE A 54 -26.05 -22.67 5.07
C PHE A 54 -26.10 -24.03 5.77
N SER A 55 -26.72 -24.10 6.95
CA SER A 55 -26.84 -25.35 7.68
C SER A 55 -27.64 -26.35 6.84
N VAL A 56 -27.14 -27.59 6.76
CA VAL A 56 -27.84 -28.71 6.08
C VAL A 56 -29.28 -28.87 6.60
N ALA A 57 -29.53 -28.51 7.87
CA ALA A 57 -30.86 -28.47 8.45
C ALA A 57 -31.83 -27.51 7.74
N ILE A 58 -31.37 -26.35 7.26
CA ILE A 58 -32.20 -25.37 6.53
C ILE A 58 -32.53 -25.91 5.12
N ILE A 59 -31.57 -26.56 4.47
CA ILE A 59 -31.77 -27.18 3.16
C ILE A 59 -32.74 -28.37 3.26
N ALA A 60 -32.57 -29.22 4.28
CA ALA A 60 -33.42 -30.38 4.51
C ALA A 60 -34.87 -30.01 4.86
N SER A 61 -35.07 -28.96 5.67
CA SER A 61 -36.41 -28.46 6.01
C SER A 61 -37.12 -27.84 4.80
N LEU A 62 -36.43 -27.09 3.93
CA LEU A 62 -37.01 -26.62 2.68
C LEU A 62 -37.38 -27.77 1.72
N GLY A 63 -36.51 -28.79 1.61
CA GLY A 63 -36.78 -29.97 0.79
C GLY A 63 -38.00 -30.78 1.27
N GLY A 64 -38.14 -30.94 2.59
CA GLY A 64 -39.31 -31.61 3.20
C GLY A 64 -40.61 -30.86 2.96
N LEU A 65 -40.60 -29.53 3.09
CA LEU A 65 -41.77 -28.68 2.84
C LEU A 65 -42.21 -28.74 1.37
N LEU A 66 -41.27 -28.65 0.44
CA LEU A 66 -41.56 -28.76 -1.00
C LEU A 66 -42.15 -30.14 -1.36
N ALA A 67 -41.57 -31.22 -0.82
CA ALA A 67 -42.07 -32.57 -1.05
C ALA A 67 -43.51 -32.76 -0.52
N SER A 68 -43.80 -32.21 0.66
CA SER A 68 -45.15 -32.27 1.25
C SER A 68 -46.19 -31.49 0.44
N ALA A 69 -45.82 -30.30 -0.07
CA ALA A 69 -46.70 -29.47 -0.90
C ALA A 69 -47.01 -30.14 -2.26
N LEU A 70 -46.03 -30.82 -2.85
CA LEU A 70 -46.20 -31.60 -4.08
C LEU A 70 -47.08 -32.84 -3.88
N TRP A 71 -47.03 -33.47 -2.71
CA TRP A 71 -47.86 -34.63 -2.38
C TRP A 71 -49.33 -34.25 -2.20
N LEU A 72 -49.63 -33.14 -1.54
CA LEU A 72 -51.01 -32.63 -1.40
C LEU A 72 -51.65 -32.26 -2.73
N ARG A 73 -50.85 -31.89 -3.73
CA ARG A 73 -51.32 -31.45 -5.05
C ARG A 73 -51.65 -32.60 -6.02
N ARG A 74 -51.24 -33.83 -5.67
CA ARG A 74 -51.48 -35.06 -6.44
C ARG A 74 -52.66 -35.90 -5.92
N ARG A 75 -53.31 -35.45 -4.84
CA ARG A 75 -54.46 -36.09 -4.20
C ARG A 75 -55.73 -35.32 -4.53
#